data_AF-A0A7X3JY38-F1
#
_entry.id   AF-A0A7X3JY38-F1
#
_cell.length_a   1.000
_cell.length_b   1.000
_cell.length_c   1.000
_cell.angle_alpha   90.00
_cell.angle_beta   90.00
_cell.angle_gamma   90.00
#
_symmetry.space_group_name_H-M   'P 1'
#
loop_
_entity.id
_entity.type
_entity.pdbx_description
1 polymer ?
#
loop_
_entity_poly.entity_id
_entity_poly.type
_entity_poly.pdbx_seq_one_letter_code
_entity_poly.pdbx_strand_id
1 'polypeptide(L)'
;MKQIRLVTYSLIMLIVTQLYVPLIAGAQMPEVHIEDQALEKVIRQQLHKQDGPITAGDMESLTTLGPAQWHGIKTLNGLEYAKNLVELKLEQNEISDIRALSNLHSLVKLNFTDNRITDVSPLKNLSNLEVLNLSENQIQDIGPLEKLTKLSTFNAYDNQIQDISPMRNFRSLRFTNLQENQIWDVEPLSKLPNLDFIGLKNNWVEDISSLKGLSNLTGIELSANPIQDLSVIKNFSKLNHLSIGSLHLTDISFLEDHLDMRWLQLENNYITDISSLRKLADLQDLNLSNNQISDVSALSHMTELETLRLDQNQISDSKAIRTLPNLWLLSLSGNSISDPGSLGSLPQLRSLFLGSNGITSLQFLKSLPPLGLLSLNDNLITDLNGIEVQNGISQLDLSNNAITDLEPIKALSKLNVVYLDGNDLSDITALSLLNPRKISLANNQIRDSSSLDRLTNLWEIYLANNPLNDESIRKLKDRALNGVVVSYGEQIFVRINEEVLDYSEDESPRNIAGSVYVPMRTIFEALGAAVTWDSHTQTVIARKLNSSLTLQIGSSKAIVNGKEIQLASAVQMINGFTFVPVRVAGETFGAEVEWNSDTKTVEIRR
;
A
#
# COMPACT_ATOMS: atom_id res chain seq x y z
N MET A 1 -39.96 69.55 39.76
CA MET A 1 -38.55 69.11 39.75
C MET A 1 -38.42 68.01 40.81
N LYS A 2 -38.45 66.72 40.42
CA LYS A 2 -37.32 65.75 40.31
C LYS A 2 -36.75 65.30 41.69
N GLN A 3 -36.38 64.04 42.01
CA GLN A 3 -36.53 62.68 41.44
C GLN A 3 -35.78 61.65 42.37
N ILE A 4 -36.23 60.37 42.38
CA ILE A 4 -35.48 59.06 42.43
C ILE A 4 -34.98 58.37 43.74
N ARG A 5 -35.61 57.19 44.00
CA ARG A 5 -35.21 55.79 44.40
C ARG A 5 -33.91 55.45 45.19
N LEU A 6 -34.02 54.50 46.15
CA LEU A 6 -33.71 53.03 46.02
C LEU A 6 -34.04 52.29 47.36
N VAL A 7 -34.50 51.02 47.32
CA VAL A 7 -34.87 50.17 48.48
C VAL A 7 -34.12 48.84 48.46
N THR A 8 -33.78 48.32 49.64
CA THR A 8 -33.00 47.11 49.97
C THR A 8 -33.83 45.96 50.60
N TYR A 9 -33.54 44.73 50.17
CA TYR A 9 -33.32 43.43 50.87
C TYR A 9 -34.23 42.84 52.00
N SER A 10 -34.60 41.56 51.76
CA SER A 10 -34.51 40.34 52.64
C SER A 10 -35.72 39.76 53.41
N LEU A 11 -36.23 38.64 52.86
CA LEU A 11 -36.37 37.25 53.39
C LEU A 11 -37.17 36.93 54.69
N ILE A 12 -38.24 36.10 54.59
CA ILE A 12 -38.41 34.72 55.15
C ILE A 12 -39.91 34.28 55.26
N MET A 13 -40.14 32.99 54.94
CA MET A 13 -41.24 32.05 55.30
C MET A 13 -42.51 31.90 54.42
N LEU A 14 -42.49 30.75 53.70
CA LEU A 14 -43.55 29.81 53.35
C LEU A 14 -44.99 30.13 53.77
N ILE A 15 -45.90 30.23 52.79
CA ILE A 15 -47.18 29.49 52.75
C ILE A 15 -47.46 29.08 51.30
N VAL A 16 -47.75 27.79 51.13
CA VAL A 16 -48.15 27.12 49.90
C VAL A 16 -49.55 27.56 49.49
N THR A 17 -49.72 28.06 48.26
CA THR A 17 -51.01 28.00 47.54
C THR A 17 -50.75 27.48 46.14
N GLN A 18 -51.36 26.33 45.88
CA GLN A 18 -51.43 25.64 44.60
C GLN A 18 -51.87 26.60 43.49
N LEU A 19 -50.94 26.90 42.57
CA LEU A 19 -51.31 27.22 41.19
C LEU A 19 -51.29 25.92 40.42
N TYR A 20 -52.50 25.48 40.08
CA TYR A 20 -52.80 24.39 39.17
C TYR A 20 -52.20 24.74 37.80
N VAL A 21 -50.93 24.36 37.58
CA VAL A 21 -50.41 24.16 36.23
C VAL A 21 -50.91 22.78 35.83
N PRO A 22 -51.70 22.63 34.76
CA PRO A 22 -52.02 21.30 34.27
C PRO A 22 -50.69 20.60 33.98
N LEU A 23 -50.49 19.43 34.58
CA LEU A 23 -49.52 18.45 34.10
C LEU A 23 -49.89 18.21 32.63
N ILE A 24 -49.21 18.89 31.71
CA ILE A 24 -49.13 18.40 30.35
C ILE A 24 -48.33 17.11 30.50
N ALA A 25 -49.05 15.99 30.41
CA ALA A 25 -48.46 14.67 30.24
C ALA A 25 -47.29 14.80 29.25
N GLY A 26 -46.12 14.31 29.66
CA GLY A 26 -44.84 14.56 29.01
C GLY A 26 -44.97 14.53 27.49
N ALA A 27 -44.68 15.66 26.84
CA ALA A 27 -44.57 15.71 25.40
C ALA A 27 -43.41 14.78 25.02
N GLN A 28 -43.74 13.54 24.64
CA GLN A 28 -42.79 12.58 24.16
C GLN A 28 -42.15 13.19 22.92
N MET A 29 -40.85 13.46 22.98
CA MET A 29 -40.08 13.97 21.84
C MET A 29 -40.37 13.06 20.63
N PRO A 30 -40.57 13.64 19.43
CA PRO A 30 -40.95 12.85 18.27
C PRO A 30 -39.91 11.78 17.99
N GLU A 31 -40.38 10.57 17.69
CA GLU A 31 -39.54 9.45 17.26
C GLU A 31 -38.90 9.78 15.91
N VAL A 32 -37.62 9.45 15.78
CA VAL A 32 -36.83 9.60 14.56
C VAL A 32 -36.60 8.22 13.99
N HIS A 33 -37.04 8.02 12.76
CA HIS A 33 -36.80 6.79 12.03
C HIS A 33 -35.41 6.84 11.39
N ILE A 34 -34.52 5.93 11.80
CA ILE A 34 -33.25 5.68 11.13
C ILE A 34 -33.48 4.56 10.12
N GLU A 35 -33.36 4.86 8.83
CA GLU A 35 -33.69 3.90 7.77
C GLU A 35 -32.68 2.74 7.70
N ASP A 36 -31.40 3.05 7.89
CA ASP A 36 -30.32 2.09 7.84
C ASP A 36 -30.12 1.44 9.22
N GLN A 37 -30.33 0.12 9.28
CA GLN A 37 -30.19 -0.63 10.54
C GLN A 37 -28.76 -0.65 11.09
N ALA A 38 -27.75 -0.61 10.21
CA ALA A 38 -26.37 -0.55 10.65
C ALA A 38 -26.08 0.83 11.26
N LEU A 39 -26.56 1.91 10.64
CA LEU A 39 -26.48 3.25 11.22
C LEU A 39 -27.24 3.36 12.54
N GLU A 40 -28.46 2.80 12.60
CA GLU A 40 -29.27 2.80 13.83
C GLU A 40 -28.50 2.12 14.97
N LYS A 41 -27.87 0.97 14.69
CA LYS A 41 -27.06 0.26 15.69
C LYS A 41 -25.89 1.11 16.19
N VAL A 42 -25.18 1.80 15.30
CA VAL A 42 -24.07 2.70 15.68
C VAL A 42 -24.59 3.86 16.53
N ILE A 43 -25.73 4.47 16.15
CA ILE A 43 -26.37 5.54 16.93
C ILE A 43 -26.78 5.03 18.32
N ARG A 44 -27.42 3.86 18.42
CA ARG A 44 -27.83 3.26 19.70
C ARG A 44 -26.65 3.00 20.62
N GLN A 45 -25.55 2.48 20.07
CA GLN A 45 -24.31 2.27 20.81
C GLN A 45 -23.76 3.59 21.35
N GLN A 46 -23.72 4.63 20.50
CA GLN A 46 -23.23 5.96 20.86
C GLN A 46 -24.09 6.65 21.94
N LEU A 47 -25.39 6.43 21.92
CA LEU A 47 -26.35 6.94 22.91
C LEU A 47 -26.43 6.10 24.19
N HIS A 48 -25.77 4.94 24.22
CA HIS A 48 -25.97 3.92 25.26
C HIS A 48 -27.44 3.51 25.44
N LYS A 49 -28.19 3.42 24.33
CA LYS A 49 -29.63 3.16 24.31
C LYS A 49 -29.98 1.95 23.44
N GLN A 50 -29.96 0.77 24.05
CA GLN A 50 -30.20 -0.50 23.36
C GLN A 50 -31.65 -0.66 22.89
N ASP A 51 -32.60 -0.25 23.73
CA ASP A 51 -34.04 -0.48 23.50
C ASP A 51 -34.84 0.83 23.44
N GLY A 52 -36.05 0.73 22.89
CA GLY A 52 -37.00 1.83 22.79
C GLY A 52 -36.77 2.76 21.59
N PRO A 53 -37.67 3.74 21.38
CA PRO A 53 -37.58 4.65 20.25
C PRO A 53 -36.38 5.59 20.38
N ILE A 54 -35.70 5.82 19.26
CA ILE A 54 -34.75 6.95 19.12
C ILE A 54 -35.59 8.19 18.89
N THR A 55 -35.41 9.21 19.72
CA THR A 55 -36.19 10.46 19.67
C THR A 55 -35.34 11.61 19.13
N ALA A 56 -35.98 12.69 18.70
CA ALA A 56 -35.29 13.91 18.29
C ALA A 56 -34.37 14.46 19.41
N GLY A 57 -34.76 14.30 20.68
CA GLY A 57 -33.92 14.67 21.82
C GLY A 57 -32.67 13.80 21.96
N ASP A 58 -32.79 12.50 21.70
CA ASP A 58 -31.63 11.61 21.66
C ASP A 58 -30.67 12.04 20.54
N MET A 59 -31.20 12.30 19.34
CA MET A 59 -30.39 12.76 18.20
C MET A 59 -29.72 14.12 18.46
N GLU A 60 -30.43 15.08 19.04
CA GLU A 60 -29.86 16.38 19.41
C GLU A 60 -28.80 16.28 20.53
N SER A 61 -28.76 15.18 21.29
CA SER A 61 -27.70 14.95 22.28
C SER A 61 -26.39 14.43 21.68
N LEU A 62 -26.41 13.92 20.43
CA LEU A 62 -25.22 13.46 19.73
C LEU A 62 -24.32 14.64 19.38
N THR A 63 -23.11 14.62 19.94
CA THR A 63 -22.01 15.55 19.60
C THR A 63 -20.90 14.87 18.81
N THR A 64 -20.80 13.54 18.92
CA THR A 64 -19.87 12.70 18.14
C THR A 64 -20.59 11.44 17.68
N LEU A 65 -20.23 10.92 16.51
CA LEU A 65 -20.66 9.61 16.03
C LEU A 65 -19.50 8.93 15.30
N GLY A 66 -19.08 7.75 15.78
CA GLY A 66 -17.97 6.98 15.24
C GLY A 66 -16.67 7.05 16.07
N PRO A 67 -15.58 6.39 15.62
CA PRO A 67 -15.43 5.72 14.32
C PRO A 67 -16.28 4.44 14.19
N ALA A 68 -16.80 4.18 13.00
CA ALA A 68 -17.62 2.99 12.71
C ALA A 68 -17.26 2.39 11.34
N GLN A 69 -16.26 1.51 11.34
CA GLN A 69 -15.72 0.84 10.15
C GLN A 69 -16.41 -0.48 9.83
N TRP A 70 -16.58 -0.81 8.55
CA TRP A 70 -17.09 -2.09 8.06
C TRP A 70 -18.48 -2.48 8.58
N HIS A 71 -19.34 -1.50 8.85
CA HIS A 71 -20.70 -1.75 9.32
C HIS A 71 -21.69 -1.96 8.16
N GLY A 72 -21.28 -1.65 6.92
CA GLY A 72 -22.13 -1.76 5.73
C GLY A 72 -23.20 -0.68 5.67
N ILE A 73 -22.96 0.49 6.27
CA ILE A 73 -23.87 1.63 6.25
C ILE A 73 -23.99 2.16 4.81
N LYS A 74 -25.22 2.38 4.35
CA LYS A 74 -25.53 2.82 2.97
C LYS A 74 -26.18 4.19 2.91
N THR A 75 -27.04 4.51 3.88
CA THR A 75 -27.75 5.79 3.94
C THR A 75 -27.63 6.45 5.29
N LEU A 76 -27.64 7.79 5.29
CA LEU A 76 -27.56 8.63 6.48
C LEU A 76 -28.92 9.21 6.90
N ASN A 77 -30.02 8.73 6.32
CA ASN A 77 -31.36 9.22 6.63
C ASN A 77 -31.69 9.05 8.11
N GLY A 78 -32.20 10.12 8.72
CA GLY A 78 -32.42 10.27 10.16
C GLY A 78 -31.29 11.03 10.87
N LEU A 79 -30.10 11.13 10.28
CA LEU A 79 -28.98 11.88 10.87
C LEU A 79 -29.18 13.41 10.80
N GLU A 80 -30.08 13.90 9.95
CA GLU A 80 -30.46 15.33 9.87
C GLU A 80 -31.01 15.89 11.20
N TYR A 81 -31.42 15.02 12.13
CA TYR A 81 -31.89 15.40 13.47
C TYR A 81 -30.73 15.62 14.46
N ALA A 82 -29.50 15.19 14.16
CA ALA A 82 -28.33 15.33 15.03
C ALA A 82 -27.67 16.72 14.92
N LYS A 83 -28.44 17.78 15.18
CA LYS A 83 -28.01 19.18 14.92
C LYS A 83 -26.77 19.66 15.69
N ASN A 84 -26.46 19.00 16.81
CA ASN A 84 -25.32 19.33 17.66
C ASN A 84 -24.09 18.46 17.37
N LEU A 85 -24.13 17.66 16.29
CA LEU A 85 -23.02 16.82 15.87
C LEU A 85 -21.83 17.68 15.44
N VAL A 86 -20.69 17.47 16.10
CA VAL A 86 -19.42 18.17 15.88
C VAL A 86 -18.45 17.29 15.08
N GLU A 87 -18.47 15.98 15.34
CA GLU A 87 -17.56 15.02 14.71
C GLU A 87 -18.33 13.79 14.21
N LEU A 88 -18.10 13.42 12.95
CA LEU A 88 -18.70 12.26 12.31
C LEU A 88 -17.62 11.46 11.57
N LYS A 89 -17.49 10.18 11.91
CA LYS A 89 -16.49 9.24 11.38
C LYS A 89 -17.14 7.93 10.97
N LEU A 90 -17.33 7.76 9.66
CA LEU A 90 -18.00 6.60 9.05
C LEU A 90 -17.14 6.01 7.93
N GLU A 91 -15.87 5.75 8.23
CA GLU A 91 -14.90 5.17 7.29
C GLU A 91 -15.29 3.74 6.87
N GLN A 92 -14.88 3.30 5.68
CA GLN A 92 -15.00 1.90 5.22
C GLN A 92 -16.44 1.37 5.25
N ASN A 93 -17.34 2.10 4.59
CA ASN A 93 -18.76 1.76 4.46
C ASN A 93 -19.20 1.84 2.98
N GLU A 94 -20.51 1.84 2.72
CA GLU A 94 -21.08 1.87 1.38
C GLU A 94 -21.88 3.16 1.12
N ILE A 95 -21.52 4.26 1.81
CA ILE A 95 -22.27 5.52 1.77
C ILE A 95 -22.03 6.23 0.44
N SER A 96 -23.10 6.57 -0.26
CA SER A 96 -23.04 7.39 -1.49
C SER A 96 -23.78 8.72 -1.37
N ASP A 97 -24.78 8.79 -0.48
CA ASP A 97 -25.63 9.96 -0.29
C ASP A 97 -25.44 10.59 1.09
N ILE A 98 -24.93 11.81 1.10
CA ILE A 98 -24.65 12.59 2.31
C ILE A 98 -25.60 13.79 2.47
N ARG A 99 -26.75 13.82 1.79
CA ARG A 99 -27.72 14.94 1.87
C ARG A 99 -28.22 15.21 3.29
N ALA A 100 -28.31 14.17 4.13
CA ALA A 100 -28.69 14.30 5.53
C ALA A 100 -27.79 15.29 6.32
N LEU A 101 -26.55 15.52 5.85
CA LEU A 101 -25.60 16.42 6.51
C LEU A 101 -25.84 17.91 6.22
N SER A 102 -26.67 18.25 5.23
CA SER A 102 -26.75 19.61 4.66
C SER A 102 -27.00 20.75 5.67
N ASN A 103 -27.62 20.44 6.80
CA ASN A 103 -27.99 21.40 7.84
C ASN A 103 -27.27 21.18 9.18
N LEU A 104 -26.28 20.29 9.24
CA LEU A 104 -25.52 19.99 10.45
C LEU A 104 -24.36 20.99 10.64
N HIS A 105 -24.72 22.27 10.79
CA HIS A 105 -23.78 23.41 10.80
C HIS A 105 -22.78 23.39 11.98
N SER A 106 -22.99 22.52 12.97
CA SER A 106 -22.08 22.30 14.10
C SER A 106 -20.87 21.42 13.75
N LEU A 107 -20.88 20.76 12.59
CA LEU A 107 -19.81 19.87 12.15
C LEU A 107 -18.49 20.63 11.97
N VAL A 108 -17.45 20.09 12.62
CA VAL A 108 -16.06 20.55 12.58
C VAL A 108 -15.17 19.49 11.92
N LYS A 109 -15.46 18.21 12.15
CA LYS A 109 -14.66 17.09 11.62
C LYS A 109 -15.53 16.06 10.93
N LEU A 110 -15.15 15.71 9.71
CA LEU A 110 -15.80 14.68 8.91
C LEU A 110 -14.76 13.69 8.39
N ASN A 111 -15.03 12.40 8.56
CA ASN A 111 -14.28 11.33 7.91
C ASN A 111 -15.21 10.34 7.22
N PHE A 112 -15.09 10.25 5.90
CA PHE A 112 -15.79 9.31 5.02
C PHE A 112 -14.81 8.52 4.14
N THR A 113 -13.58 8.28 4.63
CA THR A 113 -12.59 7.46 3.90
C THR A 113 -13.21 6.13 3.47
N ASP A 114 -12.94 5.66 2.25
CA ASP A 114 -13.39 4.36 1.73
C ASP A 114 -14.93 4.23 1.77
N ASN A 115 -15.57 4.98 0.87
CA ASN A 115 -17.02 5.00 0.65
C ASN A 115 -17.32 5.15 -0.85
N ARG A 116 -18.54 5.53 -1.23
CA ARG A 116 -19.00 5.65 -2.63
C ARG A 116 -19.53 7.06 -2.94
N ILE A 117 -18.97 8.08 -2.29
CA ILE A 117 -19.41 9.47 -2.44
C ILE A 117 -18.92 10.01 -3.78
N THR A 118 -19.82 10.65 -4.52
CA THR A 118 -19.53 11.38 -5.77
C THR A 118 -19.90 12.86 -5.67
N ASP A 119 -20.94 13.19 -4.90
CA ASP A 119 -21.47 14.55 -4.74
C ASP A 119 -21.20 15.10 -3.33
N VAL A 120 -20.39 16.15 -3.27
CA VAL A 120 -20.08 16.89 -2.03
C VAL A 120 -20.91 18.16 -1.86
N SER A 121 -21.89 18.41 -2.73
CA SER A 121 -22.78 19.57 -2.65
C SER A 121 -23.53 19.75 -1.32
N PRO A 122 -23.88 18.67 -0.56
CA PRO A 122 -24.45 18.81 0.77
C PRO A 122 -23.51 19.51 1.77
N LEU A 123 -22.19 19.48 1.56
CA LEU A 123 -21.21 20.05 2.48
C LEU A 123 -21.03 21.58 2.33
N LYS A 124 -21.57 22.18 1.26
CA LYS A 124 -21.26 23.57 0.83
C LYS A 124 -21.46 24.66 1.89
N ASN A 125 -22.36 24.44 2.85
CA ASN A 125 -22.71 25.41 3.89
C ASN A 125 -22.13 25.07 5.26
N LEU A 126 -21.35 23.99 5.39
CA LEU A 126 -20.76 23.53 6.64
C LEU A 126 -19.49 24.32 6.97
N SER A 127 -19.62 25.63 7.06
CA SER A 127 -18.51 26.60 7.20
C SER A 127 -17.66 26.48 8.47
N ASN A 128 -18.04 25.61 9.40
CA ASN A 128 -17.26 25.29 10.60
C ASN A 128 -16.29 24.10 10.41
N LEU A 129 -16.30 23.44 9.26
CA LEU A 129 -15.38 22.35 8.98
C LEU A 129 -13.92 22.81 9.04
N GLU A 130 -13.14 22.12 9.87
CA GLU A 130 -11.70 22.30 10.05
C GLU A 130 -10.91 21.08 9.56
N VAL A 131 -11.51 19.90 9.62
CA VAL A 131 -10.93 18.63 9.13
C VAL A 131 -11.94 17.91 8.26
N LEU A 132 -11.57 17.67 7.01
CA LEU A 132 -12.40 16.94 6.06
C LEU A 132 -11.57 15.85 5.38
N ASN A 133 -11.94 14.60 5.59
CA ASN A 133 -11.35 13.45 4.92
C ASN A 133 -12.40 12.74 4.07
N LEU A 134 -12.17 12.76 2.76
CA LEU A 134 -12.99 12.18 1.69
C LEU A 134 -12.16 11.22 0.83
N SER A 135 -11.07 10.68 1.37
CA SER A 135 -10.16 9.79 0.64
C SER A 135 -10.88 8.50 0.20
N GLU A 136 -10.39 7.82 -0.84
CA GLU A 136 -10.94 6.55 -1.34
C GLU A 136 -12.45 6.66 -1.63
N ASN A 137 -12.81 7.60 -2.51
CA ASN A 137 -14.18 7.83 -2.96
C ASN A 137 -14.17 8.05 -4.50
N GLN A 138 -15.26 8.57 -5.06
CA GLN A 138 -15.43 8.75 -6.51
C GLN A 138 -15.73 10.21 -6.85
N ILE A 139 -15.11 11.14 -6.11
CA ILE A 139 -15.36 12.58 -6.24
C ILE A 139 -14.59 13.14 -7.42
N GLN A 140 -15.28 13.90 -8.27
CA GLN A 140 -14.68 14.65 -9.36
C GLN A 140 -14.73 16.17 -9.13
N ASP A 141 -15.85 16.67 -8.61
CA ASP A 141 -16.10 18.10 -8.42
C ASP A 141 -16.05 18.48 -6.94
N ILE A 142 -15.07 19.31 -6.59
CA ILE A 142 -14.96 19.93 -5.25
C ILE A 142 -15.39 21.41 -5.24
N GLY A 143 -15.96 21.91 -6.34
CA GLY A 143 -16.55 23.24 -6.45
C GLY A 143 -17.45 23.63 -5.28
N PRO A 144 -18.36 22.75 -4.81
CA PRO A 144 -19.22 23.08 -3.67
C PRO A 144 -18.46 23.38 -2.37
N LEU A 145 -17.20 22.95 -2.23
CA LEU A 145 -16.40 23.14 -1.02
C LEU A 145 -15.74 24.52 -0.95
N GLU A 146 -15.82 25.36 -1.99
CA GLU A 146 -15.11 26.65 -2.11
C GLU A 146 -15.22 27.56 -0.87
N LYS A 147 -16.36 27.52 -0.15
CA LYS A 147 -16.64 28.38 1.01
C LYS A 147 -16.08 27.85 2.34
N LEU A 148 -15.46 26.67 2.37
CA LEU A 148 -14.94 26.02 3.57
C LEU A 148 -13.57 26.60 4.00
N THR A 149 -13.54 27.91 4.27
CA THR A 149 -12.32 28.70 4.52
C THR A 149 -11.57 28.32 5.82
N LYS A 150 -12.22 27.58 6.72
CA LYS A 150 -11.65 27.11 8.00
C LYS A 150 -10.92 25.76 7.90
N LEU A 151 -10.96 25.08 6.75
CA LEU A 151 -10.26 23.81 6.59
C LEU A 151 -8.77 24.00 6.88
N SER A 152 -8.29 23.26 7.88
CA SER A 152 -6.89 23.13 8.27
C SER A 152 -6.27 21.86 7.72
N THR A 153 -7.11 20.82 7.53
CA THR A 153 -6.76 19.56 6.89
C THR A 153 -7.84 19.18 5.87
N PHE A 154 -7.41 18.90 4.63
CA PHE A 154 -8.26 18.40 3.57
C PHE A 154 -7.59 17.22 2.88
N ASN A 155 -8.14 16.01 3.08
CA ASN A 155 -7.66 14.79 2.45
C ASN A 155 -8.72 14.29 1.46
N ALA A 156 -8.27 14.04 0.23
CA ALA A 156 -9.07 13.49 -0.86
C ALA A 156 -8.19 12.56 -1.73
N TYR A 157 -7.32 11.77 -1.07
CA TYR A 157 -6.53 10.71 -1.71
C TYR A 157 -7.45 9.75 -2.47
N ASP A 158 -7.00 9.20 -3.60
CA ASP A 158 -7.73 8.19 -4.40
C ASP A 158 -9.17 8.61 -4.73
N ASN A 159 -9.26 9.58 -5.64
CA ASN A 159 -10.50 10.13 -6.17
C ASN A 159 -10.30 10.46 -7.68
N GLN A 160 -11.21 11.23 -8.28
CA GLN A 160 -11.18 11.59 -9.70
C GLN A 160 -11.11 13.11 -9.90
N ILE A 161 -10.51 13.82 -8.94
CA ILE A 161 -10.44 15.29 -8.93
C ILE A 161 -9.43 15.76 -9.98
N GLN A 162 -9.86 16.72 -10.80
CA GLN A 162 -9.02 17.40 -11.78
C GLN A 162 -8.82 18.88 -11.45
N ASP A 163 -9.92 19.56 -11.11
CA ASP A 163 -9.92 20.99 -10.82
C ASP A 163 -9.86 21.25 -9.31
N ILE A 164 -8.73 21.81 -8.86
CA ILE A 164 -8.53 22.26 -7.48
C ILE A 164 -8.64 23.79 -7.32
N SER A 165 -9.18 24.51 -8.30
CA SER A 165 -9.45 25.94 -8.20
C SER A 165 -10.24 26.36 -6.95
N PRO A 166 -11.20 25.56 -6.41
CA PRO A 166 -11.89 25.91 -5.16
C PRO A 166 -10.96 26.03 -3.95
N MET A 167 -9.82 25.32 -3.97
CA MET A 167 -8.87 25.30 -2.86
C MET A 167 -8.20 26.66 -2.62
N ARG A 168 -8.22 27.59 -3.58
CA ARG A 168 -7.69 28.98 -3.42
C ARG A 168 -8.27 29.69 -2.18
N ASN A 169 -9.43 29.25 -1.69
CA ASN A 169 -10.14 29.84 -0.56
C ASN A 169 -9.91 29.11 0.77
N PHE A 170 -9.19 27.99 0.81
CA PHE A 170 -8.93 27.23 2.04
C PHE A 170 -7.81 27.88 2.86
N ARG A 171 -7.96 29.14 3.25
CA ARG A 171 -6.88 30.00 3.78
C ARG A 171 -6.23 29.49 5.08
N SER A 172 -6.91 28.60 5.80
CA SER A 172 -6.42 27.98 7.03
C SER A 172 -5.67 26.66 6.78
N LEU A 173 -5.60 26.19 5.53
CA LEU A 173 -5.10 24.87 5.18
C LEU A 173 -3.61 24.75 5.48
N ARG A 174 -3.26 23.70 6.22
CA ARG A 174 -1.88 23.36 6.57
C ARG A 174 -1.47 22.02 5.97
N PHE A 175 -2.41 21.09 5.87
CA PHE A 175 -2.17 19.75 5.36
C PHE A 175 -3.18 19.41 4.27
N THR A 176 -2.68 18.95 3.12
CA THR A 176 -3.55 18.36 2.12
C THR A 176 -2.91 17.13 1.49
N ASN A 177 -3.72 16.08 1.36
CA ASN A 177 -3.37 14.89 0.60
C ASN A 177 -4.34 14.76 -0.58
N LEU A 178 -3.81 14.92 -1.79
CA LEU A 178 -4.50 14.86 -3.08
C LEU A 178 -3.85 13.83 -4.01
N GLN A 179 -3.13 12.86 -3.44
CA GLN A 179 -2.49 11.80 -4.20
C GLN A 179 -3.53 10.94 -4.93
N GLU A 180 -3.12 10.23 -5.98
CA GLU A 180 -3.99 9.32 -6.75
C GLU A 180 -5.26 10.05 -7.27
N ASN A 181 -5.04 11.13 -8.02
CA ASN A 181 -6.09 11.92 -8.66
C ASN A 181 -5.67 12.27 -10.11
N GLN A 182 -6.35 13.23 -10.73
CA GLN A 182 -6.12 13.64 -12.12
C GLN A 182 -5.76 15.14 -12.20
N ILE A 183 -5.09 15.66 -11.17
CA ILE A 183 -4.74 17.08 -11.04
C ILE A 183 -3.56 17.40 -11.96
N TRP A 184 -3.67 18.49 -12.70
CA TRP A 184 -2.59 18.98 -13.57
C TRP A 184 -2.17 20.43 -13.27
N ASP A 185 -3.08 21.25 -12.72
CA ASP A 185 -2.81 22.64 -12.33
C ASP A 185 -2.75 22.79 -10.80
N VAL A 186 -1.57 23.19 -10.29
CA VAL A 186 -1.32 23.43 -8.87
C VAL A 186 -1.26 24.91 -8.49
N GLU A 187 -1.49 25.84 -9.44
CA GLU A 187 -1.54 27.28 -9.14
C GLU A 187 -2.50 27.64 -8.00
N PRO A 188 -3.67 26.99 -7.84
CA PRO A 188 -4.55 27.23 -6.70
C PRO A 188 -3.87 27.15 -5.33
N LEU A 189 -2.91 26.23 -5.16
CA LEU A 189 -2.19 26.02 -3.90
C LEU A 189 -1.24 27.19 -3.57
N SER A 190 -0.82 27.98 -4.57
CA SER A 190 0.00 29.18 -4.37
C SER A 190 -0.67 30.24 -3.48
N LYS A 191 -2.00 30.17 -3.32
CA LYS A 191 -2.79 31.10 -2.47
C LYS A 191 -2.84 30.68 -1.00
N LEU A 192 -2.19 29.58 -0.63
CA LEU A 192 -2.28 28.94 0.68
C LEU A 192 -0.93 29.00 1.43
N PRO A 193 -0.54 30.17 1.97
CA PRO A 193 0.81 30.39 2.52
C PRO A 193 1.12 29.63 3.83
N ASN A 194 0.11 28.98 4.42
CA ASN A 194 0.21 28.23 5.67
C ASN A 194 0.39 26.72 5.46
N LEU A 195 0.53 26.26 4.20
CA LEU A 195 0.78 24.86 3.89
C LEU A 195 2.11 24.40 4.46
N ASP A 196 2.04 23.36 5.28
CA ASP A 196 3.16 22.61 5.83
C ASP A 196 3.45 21.36 4.99
N PHE A 197 2.40 20.75 4.43
CA PHE A 197 2.49 19.50 3.68
C PHE A 197 1.54 19.48 2.48
N ILE A 198 2.06 19.00 1.35
CA ILE A 198 1.29 18.77 0.12
C ILE A 198 1.59 17.35 -0.41
N GLY A 199 0.57 16.51 -0.46
CA GLY A 199 0.62 15.22 -1.15
C GLY A 199 0.01 15.32 -2.55
N LEU A 200 0.82 15.10 -3.59
CA LEU A 200 0.44 15.15 -5.02
C LEU A 200 0.97 13.95 -5.82
N LYS A 201 1.53 12.93 -5.18
CA LYS A 201 1.94 11.67 -5.82
C LYS A 201 0.84 11.11 -6.75
N ASN A 202 1.26 10.57 -7.89
CA ASN A 202 0.40 9.97 -8.91
C ASN A 202 -0.74 10.90 -9.35
N ASN A 203 -0.36 12.00 -10.00
CA ASN A 203 -1.23 12.97 -10.65
C ASN A 203 -0.64 13.29 -12.04
N TRP A 204 -1.16 14.33 -12.70
CA TRP A 204 -0.70 14.81 -14.01
C TRP A 204 -0.05 16.20 -13.93
N VAL A 205 0.60 16.51 -12.80
CA VAL A 205 1.26 17.81 -12.59
C VAL A 205 2.53 17.88 -13.44
N GLU A 206 2.64 18.90 -14.29
CA GLU A 206 3.84 19.14 -15.11
C GLU A 206 4.68 20.30 -14.57
N ASP A 207 4.04 21.33 -14.01
CA ASP A 207 4.68 22.56 -13.56
C ASP A 207 4.31 22.89 -12.10
N ILE A 208 5.34 23.03 -11.27
CA ILE A 208 5.24 23.41 -9.86
C ILE A 208 5.83 24.80 -9.57
N SER A 209 6.19 25.58 -10.60
CA SER A 209 6.81 26.91 -10.48
C SER A 209 5.95 27.91 -9.70
N SER A 210 4.62 27.74 -9.75
CA SER A 210 3.65 28.55 -9.00
C SER A 210 3.79 28.40 -7.49
N LEU A 211 4.38 27.29 -7.01
CA LEU A 211 4.53 26.96 -5.59
C LEU A 211 5.71 27.68 -4.91
N LYS A 212 6.56 28.41 -5.65
CA LYS A 212 7.78 29.06 -5.14
C LYS A 212 7.61 29.93 -3.88
N GLY A 213 6.40 30.42 -3.62
CA GLY A 213 6.07 31.26 -2.45
C GLY A 213 5.82 30.49 -1.15
N LEU A 214 5.72 29.16 -1.18
CA LEU A 214 5.37 28.31 -0.03
C LEU A 214 6.57 28.05 0.89
N SER A 215 7.13 29.11 1.46
CA SER A 215 8.33 29.07 2.30
C SER A 215 8.18 28.30 3.64
N ASN A 216 6.94 28.00 4.07
CA ASN A 216 6.67 27.20 5.27
C ASN A 216 6.61 25.70 5.00
N LEU A 217 6.66 25.28 3.75
CA LEU A 217 6.50 23.88 3.38
C LEU A 217 7.61 23.02 3.99
N THR A 218 7.19 22.03 4.77
CA THR A 218 8.05 21.04 5.42
C THR A 218 8.05 19.70 4.69
N GLY A 219 6.96 19.39 3.97
CA GLY A 219 6.85 18.18 3.18
C GLY A 219 6.16 18.38 1.84
N ILE A 220 6.68 17.74 0.80
CA ILE A 220 6.03 17.68 -0.51
C ILE A 220 6.25 16.30 -1.15
N GLU A 221 5.17 15.71 -1.65
CA GLU A 221 5.22 14.44 -2.37
C GLU A 221 4.74 14.63 -3.80
N LEU A 222 5.64 14.41 -4.75
CA LEU A 222 5.47 14.69 -6.17
C LEU A 222 5.69 13.45 -7.05
N SER A 223 6.04 12.31 -6.46
CA SER A 223 6.40 11.10 -7.19
C SER A 223 5.34 10.69 -8.21
N ALA A 224 5.78 10.06 -9.31
CA ALA A 224 4.89 9.64 -10.40
C ALA A 224 4.04 10.79 -10.97
N ASN A 225 4.66 11.94 -11.24
CA ASN A 225 4.08 13.02 -12.04
C ASN A 225 4.97 13.30 -13.26
N PRO A 226 4.44 13.89 -14.34
CA PRO A 226 5.23 14.31 -15.50
C PRO A 226 6.05 15.61 -15.28
N ILE A 227 6.58 15.86 -14.08
CA ILE A 227 7.33 17.08 -13.74
C ILE A 227 8.74 17.02 -14.32
N GLN A 228 9.16 18.09 -15.01
CA GLN A 228 10.51 18.19 -15.59
C GLN A 228 11.42 19.16 -14.85
N ASP A 229 10.87 20.24 -14.28
CA ASP A 229 11.64 21.28 -13.59
C ASP A 229 11.39 21.25 -12.08
N LEU A 230 12.39 20.79 -11.33
CA LEU A 230 12.39 20.78 -9.87
C LEU A 230 13.17 21.94 -9.25
N SER A 231 13.61 22.93 -10.03
CA SER A 231 14.38 24.08 -9.53
C SER A 231 13.66 24.85 -8.42
N VAL A 232 12.32 24.82 -8.41
CA VAL A 232 11.51 25.47 -7.37
C VAL A 232 11.78 24.90 -5.97
N ILE A 233 12.22 23.64 -5.84
CA ILE A 233 12.47 22.97 -4.56
C ILE A 233 13.51 23.72 -3.72
N LYS A 234 14.47 24.42 -4.37
CA LYS A 234 15.47 25.26 -3.69
C LYS A 234 14.86 26.38 -2.84
N ASN A 235 13.61 26.77 -3.09
CA ASN A 235 12.92 27.81 -2.32
C ASN A 235 12.30 27.28 -1.02
N PHE A 236 12.16 25.96 -0.87
CA PHE A 236 11.54 25.32 0.30
C PHE A 236 12.57 25.09 1.41
N SER A 237 13.00 26.18 2.05
CA SER A 237 14.09 26.16 3.06
C SER A 237 13.82 25.33 4.32
N LYS A 238 12.58 24.94 4.60
CA LYS A 238 12.19 24.11 5.76
C LYS A 238 11.88 22.66 5.40
N LEU A 239 12.11 22.28 4.15
CA LEU A 239 11.74 20.98 3.62
C LEU A 239 12.57 19.89 4.30
N ASN A 240 11.89 18.95 4.95
CA ASN A 240 12.50 17.80 5.59
C ASN A 240 11.93 16.45 5.11
N HIS A 241 10.86 16.50 4.30
CA HIS A 241 10.17 15.35 3.72
C HIS A 241 9.96 15.58 2.23
N LEU A 242 10.60 14.78 1.38
CA LEU A 242 10.51 14.92 -0.07
C LEU A 242 10.35 13.57 -0.78
N SER A 243 9.30 13.45 -1.59
CA SER A 243 9.11 12.31 -2.52
C SER A 243 9.14 12.80 -3.96
N ILE A 244 10.12 12.37 -4.74
CA ILE A 244 10.34 12.72 -6.15
C ILE A 244 10.79 11.49 -6.96
N GLY A 245 10.23 10.33 -6.61
CA GLY A 245 10.41 9.07 -7.34
C GLY A 245 9.64 9.03 -8.66
N SER A 246 10.08 8.21 -9.61
CA SER A 246 9.41 8.06 -10.92
C SER A 246 9.29 9.36 -11.73
N LEU A 247 10.29 10.24 -11.66
CA LEU A 247 10.32 11.52 -12.37
C LEU A 247 11.41 11.58 -13.47
N HIS A 248 12.07 10.45 -13.75
CA HIS A 248 13.15 10.33 -14.73
C HIS A 248 14.37 11.22 -14.41
N LEU A 249 14.64 11.46 -13.13
CA LEU A 249 15.73 12.33 -12.69
C LEU A 249 17.11 11.71 -12.97
N THR A 250 18.03 12.56 -13.39
CA THR A 250 19.47 12.23 -13.51
C THR A 250 20.33 13.12 -12.62
N ASP A 251 19.91 14.39 -12.43
CA ASP A 251 20.57 15.37 -11.57
C ASP A 251 19.73 15.66 -10.33
N ILE A 252 20.37 15.55 -9.17
CA ILE A 252 19.80 15.86 -7.84
C ILE A 252 20.65 16.89 -7.08
N SER A 253 21.49 17.66 -7.79
CA SER A 253 22.33 18.71 -7.21
C SER A 253 21.53 19.80 -6.49
N PHE A 254 20.25 19.98 -6.85
CA PHE A 254 19.38 20.95 -6.21
C PHE A 254 19.05 20.63 -4.74
N LEU A 255 19.36 19.42 -4.26
CA LEU A 255 19.17 18.98 -2.88
C LEU A 255 20.32 19.33 -1.94
N GLU A 256 21.48 19.77 -2.47
CA GLU A 256 22.73 19.88 -1.70
C GLU A 256 22.62 20.78 -0.45
N ASP A 257 21.72 21.78 -0.49
CA ASP A 257 21.54 22.77 0.57
C ASP A 257 20.33 22.49 1.49
N HIS A 258 19.58 21.39 1.29
CA HIS A 258 18.43 21.02 2.14
C HIS A 258 18.86 20.27 3.40
N LEU A 259 19.69 20.91 4.23
CA LEU A 259 20.40 20.27 5.34
C LEU A 259 19.49 19.66 6.42
N ASP A 260 18.23 20.11 6.51
CA ASP A 260 17.23 19.58 7.46
C ASP A 260 16.48 18.33 6.92
N MET A 261 16.88 17.78 5.76
CA MET A 261 16.24 16.62 5.15
C MET A 261 16.30 15.38 6.06
N ARG A 262 15.14 14.76 6.32
CA ARG A 262 15.01 13.55 7.15
C ARG A 262 14.45 12.36 6.38
N TRP A 263 13.53 12.62 5.45
CA TRP A 263 12.88 11.59 4.64
C TRP A 263 12.98 11.96 3.17
N LEU A 264 13.65 11.12 2.39
CA LEU A 264 13.94 11.38 0.98
C LEU A 264 13.69 10.12 0.14
N GLN A 265 12.72 10.21 -0.76
CA GLN A 265 12.34 9.14 -1.69
C GLN A 265 12.67 9.56 -3.13
N LEU A 266 13.60 8.83 -3.74
CA LEU A 266 14.20 9.08 -5.04
C LEU A 266 14.14 7.83 -5.95
N GLU A 267 13.29 6.86 -5.60
CA GLU A 267 13.17 5.59 -6.29
C GLU A 267 12.70 5.73 -7.74
N ASN A 268 13.00 4.74 -8.58
CA ASN A 268 12.54 4.68 -9.97
C ASN A 268 12.96 5.91 -10.80
N ASN A 269 14.22 6.32 -10.68
CA ASN A 269 14.80 7.40 -11.48
C ASN A 269 16.00 6.87 -12.28
N TYR A 270 16.78 7.76 -12.88
CA TYR A 270 17.99 7.44 -13.65
C TYR A 270 19.24 8.04 -12.99
N ILE A 271 19.25 8.12 -11.66
CA ILE A 271 20.32 8.74 -10.90
C ILE A 271 21.55 7.84 -10.92
N THR A 272 22.70 8.42 -11.20
CA THR A 272 24.01 7.74 -11.18
C THR A 272 24.93 8.33 -10.11
N ASP A 273 24.89 9.65 -9.93
CA ASP A 273 25.68 10.40 -8.96
C ASP A 273 24.82 10.89 -7.79
N ILE A 274 25.19 10.46 -6.58
CA ILE A 274 24.55 10.88 -5.32
C ILE A 274 25.45 11.75 -4.45
N SER A 275 26.52 12.31 -5.02
CA SER A 275 27.50 13.13 -4.29
C SER A 275 26.89 14.36 -3.62
N SER A 276 25.82 14.93 -4.19
CA SER A 276 25.06 16.06 -3.62
C SER A 276 24.43 15.73 -2.27
N LEU A 277 24.16 14.46 -1.98
CA LEU A 277 23.56 14.04 -0.71
C LEU A 277 24.55 14.07 0.46
N ARG A 278 25.86 14.22 0.21
CA ARG A 278 26.92 14.11 1.25
C ARG A 278 26.70 15.02 2.47
N LYS A 279 26.02 16.16 2.32
CA LYS A 279 25.78 17.13 3.39
C LYS A 279 24.51 16.85 4.20
N LEU A 280 23.64 15.95 3.73
CA LEU A 280 22.34 15.66 4.36
C LEU A 280 22.51 14.68 5.53
N ALA A 281 23.23 15.12 6.57
CA ALA A 281 23.64 14.28 7.69
C ALA A 281 22.47 13.81 8.59
N ASP A 282 21.37 14.55 8.58
CA ASP A 282 20.17 14.30 9.40
C ASP A 282 19.16 13.35 8.72
N LEU A 283 19.50 12.77 7.56
CA LEU A 283 18.66 11.79 6.87
C LEU A 283 18.44 10.54 7.73
N GLN A 284 17.19 10.13 7.86
CA GLN A 284 16.74 8.97 8.63
C GLN A 284 16.17 7.87 7.73
N ASP A 285 15.41 8.24 6.69
CA ASP A 285 14.87 7.33 5.68
C ASP A 285 15.29 7.80 4.28
N LEU A 286 16.02 6.92 3.60
CA LEU A 286 16.48 7.16 2.24
C LEU A 286 16.13 5.97 1.36
N ASN A 287 15.37 6.27 0.30
CA ASN A 287 15.07 5.31 -0.75
C ASN A 287 15.65 5.78 -2.09
N LEU A 288 16.57 4.98 -2.62
CA LEU A 288 17.26 5.17 -3.88
C LEU A 288 17.06 3.95 -4.80
N SER A 289 16.09 3.08 -4.50
CA SER A 289 15.87 1.84 -5.25
C SER A 289 15.51 2.11 -6.72
N ASN A 290 15.85 1.19 -7.62
CA ASN A 290 15.64 1.31 -9.06
C ASN A 290 16.24 2.60 -9.65
N ASN A 291 17.57 2.70 -9.56
CA ASN A 291 18.39 3.76 -10.15
C ASN A 291 19.62 3.12 -10.85
N GLN A 292 20.64 3.92 -11.17
CA GLN A 292 21.87 3.46 -11.84
C GLN A 292 23.11 3.74 -10.98
N ILE A 293 22.96 3.66 -9.66
CA ILE A 293 24.00 4.03 -8.69
C ILE A 293 25.00 2.89 -8.54
N SER A 294 26.29 3.21 -8.60
CA SER A 294 27.38 2.26 -8.33
C SER A 294 28.29 2.71 -7.18
N ASP A 295 28.47 4.01 -6.98
CA ASP A 295 29.25 4.59 -5.87
C ASP A 295 28.33 5.10 -4.75
N VAL A 296 28.40 4.46 -3.60
CA VAL A 296 27.66 4.83 -2.38
C VAL A 296 28.52 5.59 -1.36
N SER A 297 29.71 6.07 -1.73
CA SER A 297 30.65 6.76 -0.83
C SER A 297 30.08 8.04 -0.21
N ALA A 298 29.13 8.69 -0.86
CA ALA A 298 28.42 9.86 -0.36
C ALA A 298 27.64 9.58 0.94
N LEU A 299 27.21 8.33 1.16
CA LEU A 299 26.38 7.94 2.30
C LEU A 299 27.18 7.86 3.62
N SER A 300 28.51 7.73 3.55
CA SER A 300 29.37 7.36 4.69
C SER A 300 29.30 8.29 5.93
N HIS A 301 28.70 9.47 5.83
CA HIS A 301 28.54 10.44 6.91
C HIS A 301 27.12 10.55 7.48
N MET A 302 26.15 9.83 6.91
CA MET A 302 24.72 9.93 7.29
C MET A 302 24.43 9.05 8.51
N THR A 303 25.00 9.41 9.67
CA THR A 303 24.96 8.56 10.87
C THR A 303 23.57 8.39 11.46
N GLU A 304 22.63 9.26 11.12
CA GLU A 304 21.23 9.19 11.55
C GLU A 304 20.36 8.24 10.69
N LEU A 305 20.90 7.65 9.61
CA LEU A 305 20.13 6.74 8.77
C LEU A 305 19.67 5.50 9.54
N GLU A 306 18.36 5.28 9.52
CA GLU A 306 17.65 4.15 10.13
C GLU A 306 17.20 3.14 9.08
N THR A 307 16.73 3.66 7.93
CA THR A 307 16.20 2.88 6.80
C THR A 307 16.93 3.29 5.53
N LEU A 308 17.55 2.32 4.85
CA LEU A 308 18.23 2.53 3.58
C LEU A 308 17.80 1.49 2.56
N ARG A 309 17.19 1.96 1.46
CA ARG A 309 16.81 1.13 0.32
C ARG A 309 17.61 1.53 -0.91
N LEU A 310 18.32 0.56 -1.46
CA LEU A 310 19.24 0.68 -2.60
C LEU A 310 19.02 -0.47 -3.59
N ASP A 311 17.83 -1.06 -3.60
CA ASP A 311 17.50 -2.19 -4.47
C ASP A 311 17.62 -1.80 -5.95
N GLN A 312 17.84 -2.77 -6.84
CA GLN A 312 17.85 -2.57 -8.30
C GLN A 312 18.78 -1.39 -8.70
N ASN A 313 20.06 -1.52 -8.36
CA ASN A 313 21.13 -0.56 -8.68
C ASN A 313 22.35 -1.33 -9.24
N GLN A 314 23.51 -0.67 -9.34
CA GLN A 314 24.75 -1.24 -9.88
C GLN A 314 25.86 -1.32 -8.81
N ILE A 315 25.48 -1.53 -7.55
CA ILE A 315 26.41 -1.50 -6.42
C ILE A 315 27.16 -2.83 -6.34
N SER A 316 28.49 -2.74 -6.20
CA SER A 316 29.36 -3.90 -5.95
C SER A 316 30.22 -3.75 -4.69
N ASP A 317 30.52 -2.51 -4.27
CA ASP A 317 31.22 -2.19 -3.03
C ASP A 317 30.27 -1.51 -2.03
N SER A 318 29.98 -2.18 -0.91
CA SER A 318 29.11 -1.69 0.15
C SER A 318 29.88 -1.15 1.37
N LYS A 319 31.20 -0.95 1.27
CA LYS A 319 32.06 -0.51 2.40
C LYS A 319 31.65 0.84 2.99
N ALA A 320 31.03 1.73 2.22
CA ALA A 320 30.56 3.02 2.74
C ALA A 320 29.42 2.84 3.77
N ILE A 321 28.64 1.77 3.66
CA ILE A 321 27.47 1.51 4.51
C ILE A 321 27.88 1.10 5.93
N ARG A 322 29.08 0.53 6.12
CA ARG A 322 29.57 0.07 7.43
C ARG A 322 29.68 1.16 8.49
N THR A 323 29.63 2.43 8.09
CA THR A 323 29.73 3.60 8.98
C THR A 323 28.37 4.11 9.45
N LEU A 324 27.27 3.41 9.15
CA LEU A 324 25.90 3.80 9.46
C LEU A 324 25.38 3.01 10.67
N PRO A 325 25.57 3.51 11.91
CA PRO A 325 25.37 2.70 13.12
C PRO A 325 23.90 2.46 13.47
N ASN A 326 22.99 3.32 12.99
CA ASN A 326 21.57 3.31 13.35
C ASN A 326 20.69 2.53 12.38
N LEU A 327 21.26 1.97 11.30
CA LEU A 327 20.50 1.18 10.34
C LEU A 327 19.87 -0.03 11.01
N TRP A 328 18.53 -0.08 10.99
CA TRP A 328 17.76 -1.26 11.38
C TRP A 328 17.21 -2.01 10.16
N LEU A 329 17.04 -1.32 9.02
CA LEU A 329 16.64 -1.90 7.74
C LEU A 329 17.63 -1.50 6.64
N LEU A 330 18.21 -2.49 5.98
CA LEU A 330 19.04 -2.33 4.78
C LEU A 330 18.53 -3.22 3.65
N SER A 331 18.22 -2.61 2.51
CA SER A 331 17.78 -3.30 1.30
C SER A 331 18.75 -3.03 0.15
N LEU A 332 19.33 -4.11 -0.40
CA LEU A 332 20.36 -4.10 -1.44
C LEU A 332 20.05 -5.15 -2.52
N SER A 333 18.79 -5.59 -2.65
CA SER A 333 18.42 -6.63 -3.60
C SER A 333 18.62 -6.15 -5.04
N GLY A 334 18.94 -7.02 -6.00
CA GLY A 334 19.12 -6.61 -7.40
C GLY A 334 20.35 -5.71 -7.60
N ASN A 335 21.49 -6.11 -7.06
CA ASN A 335 22.78 -5.41 -7.21
C ASN A 335 23.85 -6.39 -7.70
N SER A 336 25.12 -5.98 -7.69
CA SER A 336 26.28 -6.81 -8.09
C SER A 336 27.18 -7.16 -6.90
N ILE A 337 26.60 -7.37 -5.72
CA ILE A 337 27.35 -7.69 -4.49
C ILE A 337 27.64 -9.19 -4.46
N SER A 338 28.92 -9.55 -4.40
CA SER A 338 29.37 -10.96 -4.26
C SER A 338 29.91 -11.28 -2.86
N ASP A 339 30.46 -10.27 -2.16
CA ASP A 339 30.95 -10.39 -0.79
C ASP A 339 30.35 -9.28 0.11
N PRO A 340 29.30 -9.60 0.88
CA PRO A 340 28.71 -8.65 1.83
C PRO A 340 29.56 -8.40 3.08
N GLY A 341 30.73 -9.04 3.23
CA GLY A 341 31.60 -8.90 4.41
C GLY A 341 32.05 -7.45 4.69
N SER A 342 32.02 -6.59 3.68
CA SER A 342 32.34 -5.16 3.80
C SER A 342 31.29 -4.35 4.58
N LEU A 343 30.06 -4.87 4.80
CA LEU A 343 29.03 -4.27 5.64
C LEU A 343 29.46 -4.12 7.11
N GLY A 344 30.38 -4.97 7.58
CA GLY A 344 30.86 -4.92 8.97
C GLY A 344 29.79 -5.35 9.98
N SER A 345 29.66 -4.59 11.08
CA SER A 345 28.86 -5.04 12.24
C SER A 345 27.44 -4.51 12.30
N LEU A 346 27.15 -3.31 11.76
CA LEU A 346 25.81 -2.67 11.73
C LEU A 346 24.95 -3.02 12.97
N PRO A 347 25.26 -2.46 14.15
CA PRO A 347 24.82 -3.01 15.44
C PRO A 347 23.31 -2.97 15.69
N GLN A 348 22.55 -2.11 14.99
CA GLN A 348 21.10 -2.02 15.10
C GLN A 348 20.33 -2.80 14.03
N LEU A 349 21.04 -3.50 13.12
CA LEU A 349 20.43 -4.14 11.96
C LEU A 349 19.48 -5.26 12.38
N ARG A 350 18.25 -5.24 11.83
CA ARG A 350 17.19 -6.23 12.08
C ARG A 350 16.67 -6.86 10.81
N SER A 351 16.65 -6.11 9.71
CA SER A 351 16.16 -6.58 8.41
C SER A 351 17.23 -6.34 7.36
N LEU A 352 17.60 -7.41 6.66
CA LEU A 352 18.59 -7.37 5.58
C LEU A 352 18.04 -8.09 4.35
N PHE A 353 17.98 -7.36 3.24
CA PHE A 353 17.57 -7.89 1.93
C PHE A 353 18.76 -7.80 0.98
N LEU A 354 19.17 -8.95 0.47
CA LEU A 354 20.33 -9.15 -0.41
C LEU A 354 19.96 -10.08 -1.58
N GLY A 355 18.68 -10.14 -1.94
CA GLY A 355 18.21 -10.98 -3.05
C GLY A 355 18.80 -10.56 -4.39
N SER A 356 18.77 -11.42 -5.41
CA SER A 356 19.21 -11.06 -6.78
C SER A 356 20.61 -10.42 -6.81
N ASN A 357 21.60 -11.11 -6.25
CA ASN A 357 22.99 -10.67 -6.15
C ASN A 357 23.94 -11.83 -6.57
N GLY A 358 25.24 -11.70 -6.31
CA GLY A 358 26.25 -12.72 -6.63
C GLY A 358 26.79 -13.45 -5.41
N ILE A 359 26.02 -13.56 -4.31
CA ILE A 359 26.51 -14.07 -3.03
C ILE A 359 26.68 -15.59 -3.10
N THR A 360 27.82 -16.08 -2.60
CA THR A 360 28.13 -17.52 -2.53
C THR A 360 28.38 -18.02 -1.11
N SER A 361 28.62 -17.12 -0.15
CA SER A 361 29.04 -17.46 1.21
C SER A 361 28.31 -16.65 2.27
N LEU A 362 27.94 -17.31 3.37
CA LEU A 362 27.22 -16.70 4.50
C LEU A 362 28.12 -16.29 5.67
N GLN A 363 29.45 -16.32 5.51
CA GLN A 363 30.38 -16.02 6.60
C GLN A 363 30.25 -14.58 7.14
N PHE A 364 29.78 -13.63 6.32
CA PHE A 364 29.52 -12.26 6.73
C PHE A 364 28.47 -12.16 7.85
N LEU A 365 27.57 -13.14 7.98
CA LEU A 365 26.54 -13.14 9.04
C LEU A 365 27.16 -13.19 10.45
N LYS A 366 28.43 -13.62 10.58
CA LYS A 366 29.12 -13.66 11.89
C LYS A 366 29.45 -12.29 12.46
N SER A 367 29.51 -11.24 11.63
CA SER A 367 29.77 -9.88 12.10
C SER A 367 28.50 -9.10 12.45
N LEU A 368 27.34 -9.56 11.96
CA LEU A 368 26.05 -8.89 12.14
C LEU A 368 25.37 -9.30 13.46
N PRO A 369 24.55 -8.43 14.06
CA PRO A 369 23.67 -8.82 15.15
C PRO A 369 22.66 -9.89 14.70
N PRO A 370 21.98 -10.58 15.65
CA PRO A 370 20.88 -11.48 15.31
C PRO A 370 19.76 -10.75 14.58
N LEU A 371 19.60 -11.06 13.29
CA LEU A 371 18.58 -10.48 12.42
C LEU A 371 17.20 -11.05 12.74
N GLY A 372 16.13 -10.29 12.47
CA GLY A 372 14.75 -10.75 12.50
C GLY A 372 14.24 -11.24 11.14
N LEU A 373 14.69 -10.59 10.05
CA LEU A 373 14.37 -10.91 8.67
C LEU A 373 15.65 -10.94 7.83
N LEU A 374 15.84 -12.02 7.07
CA LEU A 374 16.92 -12.16 6.10
C LEU A 374 16.38 -12.67 4.76
N SER A 375 16.64 -11.94 3.68
CA SER A 375 16.37 -12.37 2.31
C SER A 375 17.68 -12.45 1.53
N LEU A 376 17.90 -13.62 0.94
CA LEU A 376 19.07 -14.03 0.16
C LEU A 376 18.63 -14.83 -1.09
N ASN A 377 17.40 -14.63 -1.54
CA ASN A 377 16.87 -15.30 -2.71
C ASN A 377 17.65 -14.94 -3.98
N ASP A 378 17.60 -15.76 -5.02
CA ASP A 378 18.18 -15.45 -6.34
C ASP A 378 19.68 -15.08 -6.23
N ASN A 379 20.44 -15.92 -5.54
CA ASN A 379 21.89 -15.82 -5.37
C ASN A 379 22.57 -17.12 -5.84
N LEU A 380 23.85 -17.29 -5.52
CA LEU A 380 24.66 -18.45 -5.90
C LEU A 380 25.07 -19.27 -4.67
N ILE A 381 24.22 -19.32 -3.63
CA ILE A 381 24.53 -19.99 -2.37
C ILE A 381 24.34 -21.50 -2.53
N THR A 382 25.34 -22.27 -2.09
CA THR A 382 25.29 -23.74 -2.02
C THR A 382 25.49 -24.25 -0.60
N ASP A 383 26.28 -23.53 0.20
CA ASP A 383 26.64 -23.85 1.57
C ASP A 383 26.04 -22.83 2.54
N LEU A 384 25.27 -23.32 3.53
CA LEU A 384 24.62 -22.52 4.54
C LEU A 384 25.49 -22.25 5.79
N ASN A 385 26.72 -22.76 5.84
CA ASN A 385 27.65 -22.51 6.94
C ASN A 385 27.82 -21.01 7.21
N GLY A 386 27.62 -20.62 8.47
CA GLY A 386 27.61 -19.24 8.93
C GLY A 386 26.23 -18.75 9.35
N ILE A 387 25.15 -19.36 8.87
CA ILE A 387 23.78 -18.97 9.25
C ILE A 387 23.42 -19.33 10.69
N GLU A 388 24.11 -20.30 11.30
CA GLU A 388 23.78 -20.85 12.62
C GLU A 388 23.90 -19.83 13.76
N VAL A 389 24.68 -18.76 13.54
CA VAL A 389 24.82 -17.64 14.49
C VAL A 389 23.59 -16.73 14.51
N GLN A 390 22.73 -16.80 13.49
CA GLN A 390 21.58 -15.91 13.30
C GLN A 390 20.30 -16.44 13.94
N ASN A 391 20.36 -16.83 15.22
CA ASN A 391 19.23 -17.41 15.96
C ASN A 391 18.04 -16.45 16.21
N GLY A 392 18.15 -15.19 15.79
CA GLY A 392 17.09 -14.20 15.83
C GLY A 392 16.07 -14.34 14.70
N ILE A 393 16.44 -15.01 13.59
CA ILE A 393 15.69 -14.95 12.34
C ILE A 393 14.31 -15.59 12.53
N SER A 394 13.29 -14.82 12.18
CA SER A 394 11.89 -15.24 12.18
C SER A 394 11.35 -15.44 10.76
N GLN A 395 11.90 -14.71 9.79
CA GLN A 395 11.58 -14.85 8.37
C GLN A 395 12.88 -14.98 7.57
N LEU A 396 12.97 -16.07 6.81
CA LEU A 396 14.13 -16.40 5.98
C LEU A 396 13.69 -16.69 4.55
N ASP A 397 14.32 -16.03 3.58
CA ASP A 397 14.17 -16.35 2.17
C ASP A 397 15.52 -16.77 1.57
N LEU A 398 15.59 -18.01 1.12
CA LEU A 398 16.75 -18.65 0.48
C LEU A 398 16.36 -19.23 -0.89
N SER A 399 15.22 -18.80 -1.44
CA SER A 399 14.68 -19.33 -2.70
C SER A 399 15.63 -19.08 -3.87
N ASN A 400 15.56 -19.89 -4.93
CA ASN A 400 16.34 -19.74 -6.16
C ASN A 400 17.85 -19.63 -5.88
N ASN A 401 18.38 -20.60 -5.16
CA ASN A 401 19.81 -20.79 -4.95
C ASN A 401 20.19 -22.21 -5.44
N ALA A 402 21.33 -22.74 -5.02
CA ALA A 402 21.76 -24.10 -5.35
C ALA A 402 22.02 -24.92 -4.07
N ILE A 403 21.12 -24.78 -3.09
CA ILE A 403 21.25 -25.41 -1.77
C ILE A 403 20.80 -26.87 -1.85
N THR A 404 21.61 -27.76 -1.27
CA THR A 404 21.27 -29.19 -1.13
C THR A 404 21.22 -29.66 0.32
N ASP A 405 21.87 -28.95 1.24
CA ASP A 405 22.00 -29.31 2.66
C ASP A 405 21.37 -28.26 3.56
N LEU A 406 20.42 -28.69 4.40
CA LEU A 406 19.69 -27.86 5.36
C LEU A 406 20.15 -28.06 6.81
N GLU A 407 21.18 -28.87 7.08
CA GLU A 407 21.63 -29.10 8.45
C GLU A 407 21.92 -27.79 9.24
N PRO A 408 22.51 -26.74 8.66
CA PRO A 408 22.76 -25.48 9.38
C PRO A 408 21.49 -24.77 9.87
N ILE A 409 20.36 -24.86 9.14
CA ILE A 409 19.15 -24.09 9.49
C ILE A 409 18.44 -24.59 10.75
N LYS A 410 18.77 -25.79 11.26
CA LYS A 410 18.20 -26.31 12.52
C LYS A 410 18.52 -25.44 13.74
N ALA A 411 19.57 -24.62 13.65
CA ALA A 411 19.94 -23.67 14.70
C ALA A 411 18.96 -22.48 14.81
N LEU A 412 18.12 -22.26 13.79
CA LEU A 412 17.24 -21.10 13.67
C LEU A 412 15.88 -21.37 14.34
N SER A 413 15.88 -21.57 15.66
CA SER A 413 14.71 -22.01 16.43
C SER A 413 13.53 -21.01 16.46
N LYS A 414 13.73 -19.77 16.00
CA LYS A 414 12.70 -18.72 15.93
C LYS A 414 12.02 -18.62 14.56
N LEU A 415 12.42 -19.45 13.59
CA LEU A 415 11.84 -19.42 12.25
C LEU A 415 10.33 -19.64 12.31
N ASN A 416 9.61 -18.67 11.74
CA ASN A 416 8.17 -18.68 11.60
C ASN A 416 7.76 -18.81 10.12
N VAL A 417 8.52 -18.18 9.22
CA VAL A 417 8.30 -18.24 7.76
C VAL A 417 9.62 -18.56 7.08
N VAL A 418 9.62 -19.57 6.22
CA VAL A 418 10.81 -19.94 5.44
C VAL A 418 10.44 -20.23 3.99
N TYR A 419 11.19 -19.61 3.08
CA TYR A 419 11.12 -19.83 1.65
C TYR A 419 12.41 -20.49 1.17
N LEU A 420 12.27 -21.65 0.53
CA LEU A 420 13.34 -22.53 0.04
C LEU A 420 13.02 -23.01 -1.38
N ASP A 421 12.14 -22.32 -2.09
CA ASP A 421 11.71 -22.69 -3.43
C ASP A 421 12.90 -22.68 -4.41
N GLY A 422 12.86 -23.48 -5.47
CA GLY A 422 13.85 -23.39 -6.55
C GLY A 422 15.28 -23.69 -6.10
N ASN A 423 15.47 -24.71 -5.27
CA ASN A 423 16.78 -25.24 -4.87
C ASN A 423 16.89 -26.71 -5.32
N ASP A 424 17.94 -27.41 -4.92
CA ASP A 424 18.19 -28.81 -5.25
C ASP A 424 17.93 -29.74 -4.04
N LEU A 425 16.95 -29.40 -3.20
CA LEU A 425 16.69 -30.11 -1.95
C LEU A 425 16.04 -31.47 -2.21
N SER A 426 16.59 -32.52 -1.60
CA SER A 426 15.98 -33.86 -1.58
C SER A 426 15.78 -34.39 -0.16
N ASP A 427 16.64 -33.97 0.78
CA ASP A 427 16.50 -34.23 2.21
C ASP A 427 16.08 -32.95 2.93
N ILE A 428 14.95 -33.03 3.63
CA ILE A 428 14.37 -31.94 4.43
C ILE A 428 14.26 -32.29 5.92
N THR A 429 14.99 -33.31 6.38
CA THR A 429 14.94 -33.82 7.76
C THR A 429 15.24 -32.74 8.79
N ALA A 430 16.16 -31.82 8.49
CA ALA A 430 16.50 -30.70 9.36
C ALA A 430 15.28 -29.83 9.73
N LEU A 431 14.28 -29.72 8.86
CA LEU A 431 13.05 -28.96 9.12
C LEU A 431 12.21 -29.55 10.25
N SER A 432 12.34 -30.85 10.54
CA SER A 432 11.60 -31.51 11.62
C SER A 432 11.99 -31.03 13.03
N LEU A 433 13.13 -30.34 13.15
CA LEU A 433 13.61 -29.74 14.40
C LEU A 433 13.14 -28.29 14.60
N LEU A 434 12.44 -27.75 13.61
CA LEU A 434 11.88 -26.40 13.64
C LEU A 434 10.37 -26.46 13.93
N ASN A 435 9.70 -25.31 14.00
CA ASN A 435 8.23 -25.26 14.13
C ASN A 435 7.61 -24.02 13.45
N PRO A 436 7.91 -23.77 12.15
CA PRO A 436 7.41 -22.61 11.46
C PRO A 436 5.89 -22.68 11.23
N ARG A 437 5.30 -21.53 10.94
CA ARG A 437 3.91 -21.41 10.48
C ARG A 437 3.78 -21.60 8.97
N LYS A 438 4.79 -21.20 8.19
CA LYS A 438 4.81 -21.30 6.72
C LYS A 438 6.12 -21.87 6.23
N ILE A 439 6.03 -22.85 5.33
CA ILE A 439 7.17 -23.40 4.60
C ILE A 439 6.84 -23.40 3.10
N SER A 440 7.75 -22.85 2.31
CA SER A 440 7.71 -22.91 0.86
C SER A 440 8.92 -23.68 0.33
N LEU A 441 8.68 -24.75 -0.43
CA LEU A 441 9.64 -25.76 -0.89
C LEU A 441 9.35 -26.19 -2.34
N ALA A 442 8.58 -25.40 -3.09
CA ALA A 442 8.26 -25.72 -4.46
C ALA A 442 9.54 -25.79 -5.32
N ASN A 443 9.48 -26.50 -6.44
CA ASN A 443 10.60 -26.61 -7.39
C ASN A 443 11.89 -27.14 -6.73
N ASN A 444 11.80 -28.30 -6.09
CA ASN A 444 12.93 -29.01 -5.49
C ASN A 444 12.89 -30.49 -5.93
N GLN A 445 13.74 -31.34 -5.34
CA GLN A 445 13.84 -32.78 -5.63
C GLN A 445 13.28 -33.65 -4.50
N ILE A 446 12.29 -33.14 -3.75
CA ILE A 446 11.73 -33.80 -2.57
C ILE A 446 10.82 -34.95 -3.00
N ARG A 447 11.11 -36.16 -2.52
CA ARG A 447 10.26 -37.34 -2.72
C ARG A 447 9.41 -37.70 -1.52
N ASP A 448 9.91 -37.43 -0.32
CA ASP A 448 9.26 -37.74 0.95
C ASP A 448 9.11 -36.48 1.80
N SER A 449 7.87 -36.14 2.16
CA SER A 449 7.56 -34.99 3.01
C SER A 449 7.31 -35.37 4.48
N SER A 450 7.60 -36.61 4.89
CA SER A 450 7.31 -37.12 6.24
C SER A 450 7.94 -36.29 7.38
N SER A 451 9.04 -35.60 7.11
CA SER A 451 9.68 -34.63 8.03
C SER A 451 8.74 -33.50 8.48
N LEU A 452 7.71 -33.19 7.70
CA LEU A 452 6.73 -32.14 8.00
C LEU A 452 5.55 -32.65 8.85
N ASP A 453 5.36 -33.95 8.97
CA ASP A 453 4.17 -34.56 9.57
C ASP A 453 3.95 -34.17 11.03
N ARG A 454 5.04 -33.92 11.77
CA ARG A 454 5.01 -33.59 13.20
C ARG A 454 4.92 -32.09 13.47
N LEU A 455 5.02 -31.26 12.44
CA LEU A 455 4.96 -29.81 12.56
C LEU A 455 3.50 -29.38 12.67
N THR A 456 3.01 -29.19 13.89
CA THR A 456 1.60 -28.87 14.17
C THR A 456 1.29 -27.38 14.00
N ASN A 457 2.31 -26.52 14.01
CA ASN A 457 2.15 -25.08 13.80
C ASN A 457 2.07 -24.69 12.31
N LEU A 458 2.30 -25.62 11.38
CA LEU A 458 2.23 -25.35 9.94
C LEU A 458 0.80 -25.05 9.48
N TRP A 459 0.59 -23.82 9.01
CA TRP A 459 -0.64 -23.34 8.36
C TRP A 459 -0.53 -23.29 6.84
N GLU A 460 0.68 -23.16 6.31
CA GLU A 460 0.94 -23.04 4.87
C GLU A 460 2.11 -23.93 4.46
N ILE A 461 1.87 -24.81 3.46
CA ILE A 461 2.86 -25.77 2.93
C ILE A 461 2.83 -25.74 1.41
N TYR A 462 3.88 -25.21 0.78
CA TYR A 462 4.01 -25.19 -0.68
C TYR A 462 5.09 -26.18 -1.12
N LEU A 463 4.69 -27.21 -1.87
CA LEU A 463 5.53 -28.32 -2.33
C LEU A 463 5.30 -28.63 -3.82
N ALA A 464 4.73 -27.68 -4.57
CA ALA A 464 4.53 -27.86 -6.00
C ALA A 464 5.83 -28.21 -6.73
N ASN A 465 5.70 -28.92 -7.85
CA ASN A 465 6.80 -29.32 -8.73
C ASN A 465 7.92 -30.10 -8.03
N ASN A 466 7.56 -30.90 -7.01
CA ASN A 466 8.44 -31.89 -6.41
C ASN A 466 8.02 -33.31 -6.84
N PRO A 467 8.96 -34.25 -7.01
CA PRO A 467 8.67 -35.64 -7.34
C PRO A 467 8.14 -36.44 -6.12
N LEU A 468 7.09 -35.95 -5.46
CA LEU A 468 6.52 -36.52 -4.24
C LEU A 468 5.97 -37.94 -4.45
N ASN A 469 6.18 -38.80 -3.47
CA ASN A 469 5.57 -40.13 -3.43
C ASN A 469 4.08 -40.07 -3.03
N ASP A 470 3.34 -41.15 -3.31
CA ASP A 470 1.89 -41.23 -3.04
C ASP A 470 1.53 -41.05 -1.56
N GLU A 471 2.41 -41.44 -0.64
CA GLU A 471 2.18 -41.27 0.80
C GLU A 471 2.23 -39.80 1.19
N SER A 472 3.23 -39.06 0.70
CA SER A 472 3.39 -37.62 0.92
C SER A 472 2.18 -36.86 0.39
N ILE A 473 1.74 -37.18 -0.84
CA ILE A 473 0.54 -36.59 -1.45
C ILE A 473 -0.70 -36.87 -0.60
N ARG A 474 -0.87 -38.10 -0.09
CA ARG A 474 -2.00 -38.45 0.78
C ARG A 474 -2.00 -37.63 2.06
N LYS A 475 -0.86 -37.50 2.73
CA LYS A 475 -0.74 -36.72 3.97
C LYS A 475 -0.99 -35.22 3.75
N LEU A 476 -0.53 -34.67 2.63
CA LEU A 476 -0.83 -33.27 2.28
C LEU A 476 -2.32 -33.04 2.05
N LYS A 477 -3.02 -33.99 1.40
CA LYS A 477 -4.49 -33.94 1.27
C LYS A 477 -5.18 -33.97 2.64
N ASP A 478 -4.72 -34.83 3.55
CA ASP A 478 -5.28 -34.90 4.91
C ASP A 478 -5.05 -33.58 5.67
N ARG A 479 -3.89 -32.95 5.52
CA ARG A 479 -3.61 -31.61 6.08
C ARG A 479 -4.56 -30.55 5.50
N ALA A 480 -4.78 -30.57 4.18
CA ALA A 480 -5.71 -29.66 3.49
C ALA A 480 -7.13 -29.76 4.04
N LEU A 481 -7.64 -30.97 4.23
CA LEU A 481 -8.96 -31.23 4.82
C LEU A 481 -9.09 -30.71 6.26
N ASN A 482 -7.97 -30.54 6.95
CA ASN A 482 -7.91 -29.97 8.30
C ASN A 482 -7.62 -28.45 8.30
N GLY A 483 -7.75 -27.77 7.15
CA GLY A 483 -7.66 -26.32 7.05
C GLY A 483 -6.25 -25.75 6.85
N VAL A 484 -5.24 -26.60 6.62
CA VAL A 484 -3.90 -26.15 6.22
C VAL A 484 -3.93 -25.79 4.74
N VAL A 485 -3.38 -24.63 4.37
CA VAL A 485 -3.19 -24.26 2.97
C VAL A 485 -2.04 -25.10 2.41
N VAL A 486 -2.30 -25.92 1.40
CA VAL A 486 -1.29 -26.76 0.77
C VAL A 486 -1.26 -26.56 -0.74
N SER A 487 -0.07 -26.59 -1.32
CA SER A 487 0.13 -26.75 -2.76
C SER A 487 1.07 -27.93 -3.04
N TYR A 488 0.72 -28.78 -4.00
CA TYR A 488 1.53 -29.91 -4.46
C TYR A 488 1.11 -30.33 -5.88
N GLY A 489 1.93 -31.14 -6.55
CA GLY A 489 1.72 -31.51 -7.94
C GLY A 489 2.31 -30.50 -8.92
N GLU A 490 2.00 -30.61 -10.20
CA GLU A 490 2.50 -29.67 -11.21
C GLU A 490 1.78 -28.32 -11.11
N GLN A 491 2.53 -27.26 -10.82
CA GLN A 491 2.04 -25.88 -10.80
C GLN A 491 2.97 -25.01 -11.65
N ILE A 492 2.39 -24.02 -12.33
CA ILE A 492 3.17 -23.04 -13.07
C ILE A 492 3.14 -21.72 -12.32
N PHE A 493 4.32 -21.18 -12.04
CA PHE A 493 4.47 -19.86 -11.46
C PHE A 493 4.65 -18.82 -12.57
N VAL A 494 4.17 -17.60 -12.34
CA VAL A 494 4.43 -16.47 -13.23
C VAL A 494 4.99 -15.35 -12.38
N ARG A 495 6.16 -14.84 -12.74
CA ARG A 495 6.81 -13.72 -12.08
C ARG A 495 6.86 -12.52 -13.00
N ILE A 496 6.60 -11.33 -12.46
CA ILE A 496 6.80 -10.05 -13.13
C ILE A 496 7.82 -9.27 -12.32
N ASN A 497 8.97 -8.93 -12.92
CA ASN A 497 10.05 -8.22 -12.25
C ASN A 497 10.40 -8.83 -10.88
N GLU A 498 10.57 -10.16 -10.85
CA GLU A 498 10.91 -10.97 -9.66
C GLU A 498 9.75 -11.19 -8.66
N GLU A 499 8.62 -10.49 -8.79
CA GLU A 499 7.43 -10.71 -7.95
C GLU A 499 6.54 -11.83 -8.51
N VAL A 500 6.18 -12.82 -7.68
CA VAL A 500 5.27 -13.90 -8.06
C VAL A 500 3.82 -13.37 -8.12
N LEU A 501 3.14 -13.62 -9.23
CA LEU A 501 1.70 -13.37 -9.34
C LEU A 501 0.90 -14.44 -8.62
N ASP A 502 0.04 -13.99 -7.72
CA ASP A 502 -0.92 -14.86 -7.04
C ASP A 502 -2.11 -15.17 -7.95
N TYR A 503 -2.45 -16.46 -8.00
CA TYR A 503 -3.60 -16.97 -8.71
C TYR A 503 -4.47 -17.79 -7.75
N SER A 504 -5.79 -17.68 -7.90
CA SER A 504 -6.69 -18.67 -7.29
C SER A 504 -6.53 -20.03 -7.99
N GLU A 505 -7.00 -21.11 -7.35
CA GLU A 505 -6.92 -22.46 -7.93
C GLU A 505 -7.61 -22.54 -9.31
N ASP A 506 -8.76 -21.88 -9.46
CA ASP A 506 -9.51 -21.83 -10.72
C ASP A 506 -8.84 -20.97 -11.81
N GLU A 507 -7.98 -20.04 -11.39
CA GLU A 507 -7.22 -19.11 -12.25
C GLU A 507 -5.74 -19.50 -12.37
N SER A 508 -5.34 -20.72 -12.00
CA SER A 508 -3.92 -21.08 -12.04
C SER A 508 -3.39 -21.26 -13.48
N PRO A 509 -2.17 -20.78 -13.80
CA PRO A 509 -1.55 -20.95 -15.11
C PRO A 509 -1.41 -22.42 -15.53
N ARG A 510 -1.50 -22.69 -16.83
CA ARG A 510 -1.51 -24.06 -17.38
C ARG A 510 -0.60 -24.20 -18.58
N ASN A 511 0.14 -25.31 -18.67
CA ASN A 511 0.85 -25.66 -19.89
C ASN A 511 -0.08 -26.49 -20.77
N ILE A 512 -0.45 -25.95 -21.93
CA ILE A 512 -1.35 -26.59 -22.88
C ILE A 512 -0.60 -26.73 -24.20
N ALA A 513 -0.33 -27.97 -24.60
CA ALA A 513 0.39 -28.30 -25.83
C ALA A 513 1.76 -27.59 -25.97
N GLY A 514 2.48 -27.37 -24.87
CA GLY A 514 3.80 -26.74 -24.87
C GLY A 514 3.78 -25.22 -24.76
N SER A 515 2.60 -24.58 -24.69
CA SER A 515 2.46 -23.15 -24.43
C SER A 515 1.90 -22.92 -23.03
N VAL A 516 2.50 -21.98 -22.28
CA VAL A 516 1.93 -21.56 -20.99
C VAL A 516 0.80 -20.56 -21.22
N TYR A 517 -0.34 -20.87 -20.64
CA TYR A 517 -1.56 -20.09 -20.63
C TYR A 517 -1.78 -19.48 -19.24
N VAL A 518 -2.15 -18.20 -19.23
CA VAL A 518 -2.43 -17.44 -18.01
C VAL A 518 -3.82 -16.82 -18.10
N PRO A 519 -4.52 -16.62 -16.97
CA PRO A 519 -5.73 -15.82 -16.95
C PRO A 519 -5.43 -14.41 -17.42
N MET A 520 -6.19 -13.98 -18.42
CA MET A 520 -6.05 -12.67 -19.04
C MET A 520 -6.08 -11.52 -18.06
N ARG A 521 -7.11 -11.48 -17.20
CA ARG A 521 -7.36 -10.29 -16.37
C ARG A 521 -6.15 -10.04 -15.48
N THR A 522 -5.78 -11.07 -14.73
CA THR A 522 -4.64 -11.06 -13.80
C THR A 522 -3.36 -10.66 -14.50
N ILE A 523 -3.02 -11.27 -15.65
CA ILE A 523 -1.77 -10.95 -16.33
C ILE A 523 -1.76 -9.53 -16.91
N PHE A 524 -2.86 -9.07 -17.52
CA PHE A 524 -2.88 -7.78 -18.20
C PHE A 524 -2.96 -6.61 -17.22
N GLU A 525 -3.75 -6.74 -16.15
CA GLU A 525 -3.80 -5.76 -15.08
C GLU A 525 -2.42 -5.66 -14.41
N ALA A 526 -1.78 -6.80 -14.12
CA ALA A 526 -0.42 -6.80 -13.61
C ALA A 526 0.56 -6.15 -14.59
N LEU A 527 0.39 -6.33 -15.90
CA LEU A 527 1.13 -5.65 -16.96
C LEU A 527 0.81 -4.15 -17.11
N GLY A 528 -0.13 -3.60 -16.34
CA GLY A 528 -0.55 -2.20 -16.38
C GLY A 528 -1.43 -1.86 -17.58
N ALA A 529 -2.13 -2.85 -18.14
CA ALA A 529 -3.04 -2.69 -19.26
C ALA A 529 -4.50 -2.72 -18.79
N ALA A 530 -5.32 -1.80 -19.30
CA ALA A 530 -6.76 -1.82 -19.12
C ALA A 530 -7.38 -2.90 -20.02
N VAL A 531 -8.24 -3.75 -19.46
CA VAL A 531 -8.88 -4.88 -20.15
C VAL A 531 -10.38 -4.63 -20.33
N THR A 532 -10.88 -4.88 -21.54
CA THR A 532 -12.30 -4.88 -21.87
C THR A 532 -12.71 -6.21 -22.50
N TRP A 533 -13.89 -6.70 -22.11
CA TRP A 533 -14.47 -7.95 -22.59
C TRP A 533 -15.76 -7.66 -23.37
N ASP A 534 -15.84 -8.15 -24.60
CA ASP A 534 -17.05 -8.14 -25.43
C ASP A 534 -17.64 -9.55 -25.48
N SER A 535 -18.78 -9.72 -24.79
CA SER A 535 -19.48 -11.01 -24.71
C SER A 535 -20.16 -11.43 -26.02
N HIS A 536 -20.48 -10.51 -26.93
CA HIS A 536 -21.15 -10.85 -28.19
C HIS A 536 -20.18 -11.46 -29.19
N THR A 537 -18.96 -10.91 -29.25
CA THR A 537 -17.93 -11.38 -30.18
C THR A 537 -16.95 -12.36 -29.53
N GLN A 538 -17.06 -12.55 -28.21
CA GLN A 538 -16.10 -13.30 -27.38
C GLN A 538 -14.68 -12.76 -27.54
N THR A 539 -14.57 -11.43 -27.55
CA THR A 539 -13.34 -10.71 -27.83
C THR A 539 -12.86 -9.95 -26.60
N VAL A 540 -11.55 -9.90 -26.50
CA VAL A 540 -10.79 -9.30 -25.42
C VAL A 540 -9.99 -8.18 -26.03
N ILE A 541 -10.01 -7.02 -25.41
CA ILE A 541 -9.21 -5.88 -25.84
C ILE A 541 -8.43 -5.38 -24.63
N ALA A 542 -7.11 -5.52 -24.68
CA ALA A 542 -6.18 -4.98 -23.69
C ALA A 542 -5.47 -3.74 -24.26
N ARG A 543 -5.34 -2.67 -23.47
CA ARG A 543 -4.72 -1.40 -23.90
C ARG A 543 -3.80 -0.84 -22.82
N LYS A 544 -2.62 -0.37 -23.24
CA LYS A 544 -1.66 0.34 -22.38
C LYS A 544 -0.91 1.37 -23.21
N LEU A 545 -1.00 2.65 -22.84
CA LEU A 545 -0.39 3.76 -23.58
C LEU A 545 -0.71 3.67 -25.09
N ASN A 546 0.32 3.50 -25.92
CA ASN A 546 0.22 3.39 -27.38
C ASN A 546 0.10 1.94 -27.89
N SER A 547 -0.03 0.97 -26.98
CA SER A 547 -0.09 -0.46 -27.30
C SER A 547 -1.49 -1.03 -27.06
N SER A 548 -1.91 -1.94 -27.94
CA SER A 548 -3.21 -2.60 -27.91
C SER A 548 -3.10 -4.04 -28.40
N LEU A 549 -3.86 -4.92 -27.77
CA LEU A 549 -3.97 -6.32 -28.09
C LEU A 549 -5.44 -6.72 -28.14
N THR A 550 -5.88 -7.25 -29.28
CA THR A 550 -7.22 -7.83 -29.44
C THR A 550 -7.11 -9.33 -29.65
N LEU A 551 -7.83 -10.10 -28.83
CA LEU A 551 -7.81 -11.56 -28.78
C LEU A 551 -9.24 -12.09 -28.80
N GLN A 552 -9.53 -13.06 -29.66
CA GLN A 552 -10.85 -13.70 -29.72
C GLN A 552 -10.76 -15.16 -29.29
N ILE A 553 -11.71 -15.62 -28.47
CA ILE A 553 -11.75 -17.00 -28.00
C ILE A 553 -11.84 -17.98 -29.18
N GLY A 554 -11.04 -19.04 -29.13
CA GLY A 554 -10.96 -20.06 -30.19
C GLY A 554 -10.18 -19.62 -31.44
N SER A 555 -9.79 -18.35 -31.54
CA SER A 555 -8.96 -17.85 -32.63
C SER A 555 -7.47 -18.02 -32.32
N SER A 556 -6.72 -18.50 -33.29
CA SER A 556 -5.25 -18.48 -33.28
C SER A 556 -4.68 -17.19 -33.91
N LYS A 557 -5.52 -16.19 -34.17
CA LYS A 557 -5.11 -14.87 -34.65
C LYS A 557 -5.30 -13.83 -33.54
N ALA A 558 -4.35 -12.91 -33.44
CA ALA A 558 -4.44 -11.75 -32.57
C ALA A 558 -4.22 -10.48 -33.39
N ILE A 559 -4.75 -9.35 -32.92
CA ILE A 559 -4.47 -8.04 -33.52
C ILE A 559 -3.64 -7.24 -32.52
N VAL A 560 -2.37 -6.98 -32.86
CA VAL A 560 -1.46 -6.16 -32.06
C VAL A 560 -1.29 -4.83 -32.77
N ASN A 561 -1.66 -3.73 -32.12
CA ASN A 561 -1.53 -2.37 -32.68
C ASN A 561 -2.15 -2.22 -34.07
N GLY A 562 -3.31 -2.83 -34.28
CA GLY A 562 -4.02 -2.83 -35.57
C GLY A 562 -3.46 -3.80 -36.63
N LYS A 563 -2.38 -4.54 -36.34
CA LYS A 563 -1.80 -5.54 -37.23
C LYS A 563 -2.13 -6.95 -36.78
N GLU A 564 -2.65 -7.76 -37.70
CA GLU A 564 -2.90 -9.18 -37.44
C GLU A 564 -1.58 -9.97 -37.30
N ILE A 565 -1.49 -10.78 -36.24
CA ILE A 565 -0.41 -11.72 -35.98
C ILE A 565 -0.98 -13.13 -35.76
N GLN A 566 -0.16 -14.13 -36.06
CA GLN A 566 -0.50 -15.53 -35.83
C GLN A 566 0.02 -15.96 -34.45
N LEU A 567 -0.86 -16.47 -33.61
CA LEU A 567 -0.53 -17.11 -32.35
C LEU A 567 -0.11 -18.56 -32.59
N ALA A 568 0.82 -19.05 -31.77
CA ALA A 568 1.22 -20.45 -31.73
C ALA A 568 0.06 -21.36 -31.29
N SER A 569 -0.87 -20.84 -30.48
CA SER A 569 -2.06 -21.56 -30.02
C SER A 569 -3.21 -20.60 -29.75
N ALA A 570 -4.44 -21.08 -29.91
CA ALA A 570 -5.65 -20.25 -29.79
C ALA A 570 -5.95 -19.87 -28.34
N VAL A 571 -6.63 -18.75 -28.15
CA VAL A 571 -7.15 -18.32 -26.83
C VAL A 571 -8.20 -19.30 -26.35
N GLN A 572 -8.16 -19.69 -25.07
CA GLN A 572 -9.03 -20.74 -24.53
C GLN A 572 -9.93 -20.23 -23.41
N MET A 573 -11.08 -20.86 -23.25
CA MET A 573 -11.94 -20.68 -22.08
C MET A 573 -11.80 -21.92 -21.18
N ILE A 574 -11.42 -21.73 -19.93
CA ILE A 574 -11.22 -22.80 -18.95
C ILE A 574 -11.91 -22.37 -17.66
N ASN A 575 -12.81 -23.19 -17.13
CA ASN A 575 -13.61 -22.91 -15.92
C ASN A 575 -14.30 -21.53 -15.92
N GLY A 576 -14.72 -21.03 -17.09
CA GLY A 576 -15.37 -19.71 -17.23
C GLY A 576 -14.40 -18.53 -17.33
N PHE A 577 -13.09 -18.76 -17.20
CA PHE A 577 -12.05 -17.75 -17.37
C PHE A 577 -11.42 -17.83 -18.75
N THR A 578 -11.02 -16.69 -19.28
CA THR A 578 -10.34 -16.63 -20.57
C THR A 578 -8.83 -16.67 -20.36
N PHE A 579 -8.20 -17.70 -20.89
CA PHE A 579 -6.78 -17.98 -20.80
C PHE A 579 -6.08 -17.61 -22.11
N VAL A 580 -4.99 -16.86 -21.98
CA VAL A 580 -4.20 -16.37 -23.11
C VAL A 580 -2.78 -16.93 -23.05
N PRO A 581 -2.11 -17.20 -24.18
CA PRO A 581 -0.70 -17.54 -24.17
C PRO A 581 0.12 -16.42 -23.54
N VAL A 582 0.91 -16.72 -22.51
CA VAL A 582 1.59 -15.70 -21.70
C VAL A 582 2.54 -14.83 -22.50
N ARG A 583 3.18 -15.41 -23.52
CA ARG A 583 4.15 -14.73 -24.39
C ARG A 583 3.50 -13.57 -25.16
N VAL A 584 2.32 -13.77 -25.78
CA VAL A 584 1.64 -12.66 -26.47
C VAL A 584 1.17 -11.60 -25.47
N ALA A 585 0.80 -12.01 -24.25
CA ALA A 585 0.39 -11.07 -23.23
C ALA A 585 1.54 -10.15 -22.79
N GLY A 586 2.71 -10.72 -22.48
CA GLY A 586 3.91 -9.97 -22.08
C GLY A 586 4.54 -9.16 -23.21
N GLU A 587 4.88 -9.81 -24.32
CA GLU A 587 5.64 -9.19 -25.42
C GLU A 587 4.89 -8.03 -26.09
N THR A 588 3.55 -8.06 -26.14
CA THR A 588 2.75 -6.96 -26.70
C THR A 588 2.93 -5.65 -25.92
N PHE A 589 3.19 -5.75 -24.61
CA PHE A 589 3.39 -4.60 -23.75
C PHE A 589 4.87 -4.32 -23.45
N GLY A 590 5.76 -4.83 -24.31
CA GLY A 590 7.18 -4.56 -24.29
C GLY A 590 7.98 -5.39 -23.28
N ALA A 591 7.38 -6.41 -22.67
CA ALA A 591 8.07 -7.28 -21.71
C ALA A 591 8.77 -8.46 -22.41
N GLU A 592 9.93 -8.84 -21.91
CA GLU A 592 10.59 -10.09 -22.26
C GLU A 592 9.95 -11.24 -21.47
N VAL A 593 9.66 -12.37 -22.14
CA VAL A 593 9.03 -13.54 -21.51
C VAL A 593 9.89 -14.78 -21.70
N GLU A 594 10.38 -15.32 -20.59
CA GLU A 594 11.20 -16.53 -20.53
C GLU A 594 10.45 -17.65 -19.78
N TRP A 595 10.65 -18.90 -20.22
CA TRP A 595 10.13 -20.08 -19.53
C TRP A 595 11.28 -20.88 -18.95
N ASN A 596 11.30 -21.02 -17.63
CA ASN A 596 12.21 -21.92 -16.93
C ASN A 596 11.53 -23.28 -16.76
N SER A 597 12.03 -24.29 -17.49
CA SER A 597 11.47 -25.65 -17.46
C SER A 597 11.70 -26.40 -16.16
N ASP A 598 12.74 -26.02 -15.42
CA ASP A 598 13.19 -26.70 -14.21
C ASP A 598 12.37 -26.24 -13.02
N THR A 599 12.14 -24.92 -12.92
CA THR A 599 11.33 -24.29 -11.86
C THR A 599 9.86 -24.10 -12.25
N LYS A 600 9.45 -24.56 -13.44
CA LYS A 600 8.12 -24.36 -14.02
C LYS A 600 7.62 -22.91 -13.90
N THR A 601 8.53 -21.96 -14.08
CA THR A 601 8.27 -20.53 -13.86
C THR A 601 8.32 -19.79 -15.19
N VAL A 602 7.33 -18.94 -15.43
CA VAL A 602 7.39 -17.91 -16.47
C VAL A 602 7.98 -16.65 -15.85
N GLU A 603 9.13 -16.21 -16.35
CA GLU A 603 9.75 -14.94 -15.96
C GLU A 603 9.36 -13.86 -16.97
N ILE A 604 8.82 -12.76 -16.47
CA ILE A 604 8.44 -11.60 -17.28
C ILE A 604 9.23 -10.39 -16.79
N ARG A 605 10.11 -9.86 -17.65
CA ARG A 605 10.98 -8.71 -17.32
C ARG A 605 10.59 -7.50 -18.15
N ARG A 606 10.51 -6.33 -17.52
CA ARG A 606 10.18 -5.06 -18.18
C ARG A 606 11.39 -4.19 -18.47
#